data_AF-A0A3M1HTQ2-F1
#
_entry.id   AF-A0A3M1HTQ2-F1
#
_cell.length_a   1.000
_cell.length_b   1.000
_cell.length_c   1.000
_cell.angle_alpha   90.00
_cell.angle_beta   90.00
_cell.angle_gamma   90.00
#
_symmetry.space_group_name_H-M   'P 1'
#
loop_
_entity.id
_entity.type
_entity.pdbx_description
1 polymer ?
#
loop_
_entity_poly.entity_id
_entity_poly.type
_entity_poly.pdbx_seq_one_letter_code
_entity_poly.pdbx_strand_id
1 'polypeptide(L)'
;MPDIKSAEKAKQIRAFFHQHGRIYIVVDATADDVDVPPQYRGDPALRLVLNVRMPQPIYIRDDALESDFRFGGVPYPCRIPMPRIWAMYVPGRERETGVIWEEDIPEVVRAAAEAAYSAAQKVTTDKPSSKPSQGPKLSVVEGGGASKDDDTKPPTKPTLKVLK
;
A
#
# COMPACT_ATOMS: atom_id res chain seq x y z
N MET A 1 -11.01 13.97 28.71
CA MET A 1 -9.55 14.26 28.77
C MET A 1 -8.89 13.43 27.70
N PRO A 2 -8.01 14.01 26.85
CA PRO A 2 -7.27 13.22 25.88
C PRO A 2 -6.37 12.21 26.61
N ASP A 3 -6.35 10.97 26.14
CA ASP A 3 -5.45 9.95 26.65
C ASP A 3 -4.00 10.30 26.30
N ILE A 4 -3.06 10.02 27.21
CA ILE A 4 -1.65 10.37 27.05
C ILE A 4 -1.07 9.75 25.76
N LYS A 5 -1.49 8.53 25.40
CA LYS A 5 -1.03 7.86 24.18
C LYS A 5 -1.51 8.59 22.93
N SER A 6 -2.74 9.08 22.93
CA SER A 6 -3.30 9.83 21.80
C SER A 6 -2.53 11.12 21.56
N ALA A 7 -2.17 11.84 22.63
CA ALA A 7 -1.38 13.06 22.54
C ALA A 7 0.04 12.81 21.99
N GLU A 8 0.72 11.74 22.45
CA GLU A 8 2.04 11.36 21.94
C GLU A 8 1.96 10.91 20.48
N LYS A 9 0.94 10.13 20.10
CA LYS A 9 0.70 9.75 18.70
C LYS A 9 0.49 10.99 17.82
N ALA A 10 -0.35 11.92 18.25
CA ALA A 10 -0.59 13.17 17.54
C ALA A 10 0.70 13.97 17.33
N LYS A 11 1.54 14.07 18.37
CA LYS A 11 2.86 14.69 18.29
C LYS A 11 3.77 14.01 17.28
N GLN A 12 3.77 12.68 17.24
CA GLN A 12 4.54 11.90 16.27
C GLN A 12 4.07 12.14 14.84
N ILE A 13 2.75 12.15 14.59
CA ILE A 13 2.17 12.45 13.28
C ILE A 13 2.54 13.88 12.84
N ARG A 14 2.42 14.87 13.75
CA ARG A 14 2.81 16.26 13.47
C ARG A 14 4.29 16.37 13.06
N ALA A 15 5.18 15.74 13.81
CA ALA A 15 6.61 15.76 13.53
C ALA A 15 6.93 15.11 12.17
N PHE A 16 6.34 13.94 11.90
CA PHE A 16 6.54 13.20 10.66
C PHE A 16 5.99 13.95 9.44
N PHE A 17 4.81 14.56 9.59
CA PHE A 17 4.20 15.39 8.56
C PHE A 17 5.04 16.63 8.26
N HIS A 18 5.55 17.31 9.29
CA HIS A 18 6.44 18.47 9.13
C HIS A 18 7.74 18.09 8.42
N GLN A 19 8.33 16.94 8.75
CA GLN A 19 9.59 16.49 8.17
C GLN A 19 9.47 16.11 6.68
N HIS A 20 8.37 15.47 6.29
CA HIS A 20 8.22 14.91 4.94
C HIS A 20 7.33 15.73 4.01
N GLY A 21 6.46 16.59 4.55
CA GLY A 21 5.53 17.44 3.80
C GLY A 21 4.37 16.70 3.10
N ARG A 22 4.54 15.42 2.75
CA ARG A 22 3.49 14.55 2.21
C ARG A 22 3.60 13.16 2.80
N ILE A 23 2.56 12.72 3.50
CA ILE A 23 2.49 11.42 4.15
C ILE A 23 1.12 10.79 3.91
N TYR A 24 1.06 9.47 3.99
CA TYR A 24 -0.18 8.71 4.03
C TYR A 24 -0.42 8.27 5.47
N ILE A 25 -1.68 8.34 5.90
CA ILE A 25 -2.15 7.73 7.13
C ILE A 25 -3.10 6.59 6.76
N VAL A 26 -3.13 5.56 7.59
CA VAL A 26 -4.06 4.44 7.45
C VAL A 26 -4.96 4.40 8.66
N VAL A 27 -6.25 4.34 8.37
CA VAL A 27 -7.33 4.55 9.32
C VAL A 27 -8.25 3.34 9.32
N ASP A 28 -8.67 2.93 10.50
CA ASP A 28 -9.79 2.02 10.66
C ASP A 28 -11.12 2.78 10.52
N ALA A 29 -11.74 2.71 9.34
CA ALA A 29 -13.05 3.32 9.08
C ALA A 29 -14.22 2.36 9.38
N THR A 30 -13.98 1.23 10.05
CA THR A 30 -15.05 0.35 10.55
C THR A 30 -15.67 0.87 11.84
N ALA A 31 -14.95 1.72 12.59
CA ALA A 31 -15.42 2.28 13.84
C ALA A 31 -16.43 3.40 13.65
N ASP A 32 -17.48 3.43 14.49
CA ASP A 32 -18.56 4.42 14.42
C ASP A 32 -18.13 5.85 14.80
N ASP A 33 -16.98 6.00 15.48
CA ASP A 33 -16.42 7.29 15.90
C ASP A 33 -15.57 7.97 14.81
N VAL A 34 -15.51 7.37 13.61
CA VAL A 34 -14.78 7.90 12.44
C VAL A 34 -15.76 8.53 11.44
N ASP A 35 -15.58 9.83 11.22
CA ASP A 35 -16.36 10.57 10.23
C ASP A 35 -15.69 10.52 8.86
N VAL A 36 -16.22 9.66 7.99
CA VAL A 36 -15.85 9.53 6.58
C VAL A 36 -17.10 9.35 5.71
N PRO A 37 -17.01 9.55 4.38
CA PRO A 37 -18.15 9.31 3.50
C PRO A 37 -18.70 7.89 3.64
N PRO A 38 -20.02 7.67 3.51
CA PRO A 38 -20.65 6.36 3.73
C PRO A 38 -20.05 5.21 2.92
N GLN A 39 -19.56 5.50 1.70
CA GLN A 39 -18.95 4.50 0.81
C GLN A 39 -17.59 3.95 1.29
N TYR A 40 -16.94 4.63 2.24
CA TYR A 40 -15.69 4.16 2.87
C TYR A 40 -15.90 3.70 4.31
N ARG A 41 -17.12 3.84 4.86
CA ARG A 41 -17.45 3.24 6.16
C ARG A 41 -17.37 1.73 6.02
N GLY A 42 -16.61 1.08 6.89
CA GLY A 42 -16.34 -0.35 6.84
C GLY A 42 -15.01 -0.75 6.19
N ASP A 43 -14.20 0.19 5.69
CA ASP A 43 -12.84 -0.09 5.26
C ASP A 43 -11.88 -0.08 6.47
N PRO A 44 -11.33 -1.22 6.90
CA PRO A 44 -10.43 -1.28 8.06
C PRO A 44 -9.03 -0.72 7.76
N ALA A 45 -8.74 -0.42 6.49
CA ALA A 45 -7.45 0.07 6.03
C ALA A 45 -7.58 1.30 5.12
N LEU A 46 -8.52 2.20 5.45
CA LEU A 46 -8.77 3.41 4.68
C LEU A 46 -7.52 4.30 4.68
N ARG A 47 -7.00 4.55 3.48
CA ARG A 47 -5.80 5.36 3.31
C ARG A 47 -6.13 6.80 2.96
N LEU A 48 -5.67 7.73 3.79
CA LEU A 48 -5.81 9.16 3.56
C LEU A 48 -4.46 9.83 3.34
N VAL A 49 -4.45 10.89 2.54
CA VAL A 49 -3.24 11.62 2.18
C VAL A 49 -3.19 12.92 2.97
N LEU A 50 -2.12 13.17 3.70
CA LEU A 50 -1.82 14.48 4.28
C LEU A 50 -0.74 15.14 3.44
N ASN A 51 -0.98 16.36 3.00
CA ASN A 51 -0.01 17.10 2.19
C ASN A 51 -0.01 18.57 2.60
N VAL A 52 1.18 19.13 2.84
CA VAL A 52 1.37 20.53 3.22
C VAL A 52 0.90 21.50 2.14
N ARG A 53 0.78 21.04 0.89
CA ARG A 53 0.25 21.81 -0.25
C ARG A 53 -1.27 21.76 -0.38
N MET A 54 -1.97 21.15 0.57
CA MET A 54 -3.43 21.16 0.57
C MET A 54 -3.95 22.58 0.81
N PRO A 55 -4.99 23.02 0.08
CA PRO A 55 -5.55 24.35 0.26
C PRO A 55 -6.33 24.47 1.59
N GLN A 56 -6.87 23.36 2.09
CA GLN A 56 -7.55 23.30 3.38
C GLN A 56 -6.55 23.06 4.53
N PRO A 57 -6.86 23.53 5.75
CA PRO A 57 -6.08 23.22 6.93
C PRO A 57 -6.18 21.74 7.32
N ILE A 58 -5.11 21.22 7.91
CA ILE A 58 -5.07 19.90 8.54
C ILE A 58 -4.83 20.12 10.03
N TYR A 59 -5.83 19.84 10.85
CA TYR A 59 -5.73 19.95 12.30
C TYR A 59 -5.36 18.59 12.89
N ILE A 60 -4.12 18.46 13.36
CA ILE A 60 -3.68 17.28 14.10
C ILE A 60 -3.71 17.65 15.58
N ARG A 61 -4.83 17.36 16.26
CA ARG A 61 -5.04 17.62 17.70
C ARG A 61 -4.64 16.40 18.51
N ASP A 62 -4.61 16.54 19.83
CA ASP A 62 -4.18 15.44 20.70
C ASP A 62 -5.22 14.31 20.81
N ASP A 63 -6.48 14.58 20.48
CA ASP A 63 -7.59 13.63 20.49
C ASP A 63 -7.93 13.11 19.07
N ALA A 64 -7.89 13.97 18.06
CA ALA A 64 -8.32 13.63 16.69
C ALA A 64 -7.59 14.44 15.60
N LEU A 65 -7.59 13.86 14.39
CA LEU A 65 -7.22 14.52 13.15
C LEU A 65 -8.49 15.01 12.44
N GLU A 66 -8.52 16.29 12.10
CA GLU A 66 -9.65 16.95 11.45
C GLU A 66 -9.18 17.67 10.18
N SER A 67 -9.79 17.39 9.03
CA SER A 67 -9.52 18.08 7.77
C SER A 67 -10.58 17.75 6.71
N ASP A 68 -10.69 18.59 5.68
CA ASP A 68 -11.55 18.32 4.52
C ASP A 68 -10.78 17.48 3.49
N PHE A 69 -11.10 16.19 3.39
CA PHE A 69 -10.49 15.31 2.39
C PHE A 69 -11.33 15.25 1.13
N ARG A 70 -10.68 15.03 -0.02
CA ARG A 70 -11.37 14.85 -1.29
C ARG A 70 -11.50 13.38 -1.63
N PHE A 71 -12.74 12.96 -1.86
CA PHE A 71 -13.09 11.61 -2.30
C PHE A 71 -13.76 11.71 -3.67
N GLY A 72 -13.13 11.15 -4.70
CA GLY A 72 -13.63 11.30 -6.08
C GLY A 72 -13.73 12.76 -6.56
N GLY A 73 -12.95 13.67 -5.96
CA GLY A 73 -13.00 15.11 -6.24
C GLY A 73 -13.96 15.91 -5.36
N VAL A 74 -14.83 15.26 -4.59
CA VAL A 74 -15.78 15.93 -3.68
C VAL A 74 -15.12 16.12 -2.30
N PRO A 75 -15.03 17.34 -1.77
CA PRO A 75 -14.54 17.58 -0.42
C PRO A 75 -15.55 17.06 0.62
N TYR A 76 -15.04 16.42 1.67
CA TYR A 76 -15.81 15.91 2.79
C TYR A 76 -15.06 16.18 4.10
N PRO A 77 -15.69 16.82 5.10
CA PRO A 77 -15.08 17.03 6.39
C PRO A 77 -14.91 15.71 7.12
N CYS A 78 -13.68 15.33 7.43
CA CYS A 78 -13.39 14.12 8.20
C CYS A 78 -12.89 14.47 9.60
N ARG A 79 -13.33 13.66 10.56
CA ARG A 79 -12.81 13.62 11.93
C ARG A 79 -12.40 12.20 12.27
N ILE A 80 -11.13 12.02 12.60
CA ILE A 80 -10.52 10.72 12.81
C ILE A 80 -9.86 10.71 14.18
N PRO A 81 -10.40 9.99 15.17
CA PRO A 81 -9.76 9.85 16.47
C PRO A 81 -8.37 9.22 16.35
N MET A 82 -7.42 9.66 17.19
CA MET A 82 -6.04 9.14 17.17
C MET A 82 -5.93 7.61 17.33
N PRO A 83 -6.77 6.93 18.14
CA PRO A 83 -6.77 5.46 18.23
C PRO A 83 -7.22 4.75 16.95
N ARG A 84 -7.81 5.46 15.99
CA ARG A 84 -8.26 4.87 14.71
C ARG A 84 -7.20 4.96 13.63
N ILE A 85 -6.11 5.70 13.88
CA ILE A 85 -4.96 5.78 12.98
C ILE A 85 -3.95 4.72 13.43
N TRP A 86 -3.78 3.69 12.60
CA TRP A 86 -2.94 2.53 12.93
C TRP A 86 -1.64 2.49 12.12
N ALA A 87 -1.49 3.29 11.07
CA ALA A 87 -0.20 3.48 10.40
C ALA A 87 -0.04 4.86 9.77
N MET A 88 1.21 5.27 9.55
CA MET A 88 1.58 6.37 8.68
C MET A 88 2.85 6.04 7.90
N TYR A 89 2.98 6.54 6.67
CA TYR A 89 4.19 6.32 5.86
C TYR A 89 4.34 7.34 4.73
N VAL A 90 5.54 7.44 4.17
CA VAL A 90 5.80 8.26 2.98
C VAL A 90 5.52 7.45 1.71
N PRO A 91 4.67 7.93 0.78
CA PRO A 91 4.41 7.22 -0.48
C PRO A 91 5.64 7.20 -1.40
N GLY A 92 5.85 6.09 -2.11
CA GLY A 92 6.84 5.98 -3.19
C GLY A 92 8.30 5.89 -2.75
N ARG A 93 8.56 5.65 -1.46
CA ARG A 93 9.90 5.38 -0.93
C ARG A 93 10.11 3.87 -0.83
N GLU A 94 11.22 3.40 -1.39
CA GLU A 94 11.60 1.98 -1.51
C GLU A 94 11.95 1.31 -0.16
N ARG A 95 12.33 2.11 0.85
CA ARG A 95 12.42 1.68 2.24
C ARG A 95 11.34 2.36 3.06
N GLU A 96 10.56 1.52 3.73
CA GLU A 96 9.45 1.75 4.65
C GLU A 96 9.71 2.86 5.66
N THR A 97 9.69 4.11 5.20
CA THR A 97 9.74 5.27 6.09
C THR A 97 8.32 5.47 6.58
N GLY A 98 8.00 4.86 7.72
CA GLY A 98 6.68 4.87 8.31
C GLY A 98 6.70 4.37 9.75
N VAL A 99 5.54 4.45 10.37
CA VAL A 99 5.27 3.98 11.72
C VAL A 99 3.96 3.20 11.68
N ILE A 100 3.94 2.04 12.32
CA ILE A 100 2.74 1.24 12.54
C ILE A 100 2.52 1.17 14.04
N TRP A 101 1.30 1.45 14.50
CA TRP A 101 0.89 1.32 15.88
C TRP A 101 0.12 0.00 16.03
N GLU A 102 0.84 -1.05 16.45
CA GLU A 102 0.31 -2.42 16.52
C GLU A 102 -0.94 -2.55 17.41
N GLU A 103 -1.06 -1.72 18.44
CA GLU A 103 -2.19 -1.71 19.37
C GLU A 103 -3.50 -1.21 18.73
N ASP A 104 -3.41 -0.46 17.62
CA ASP A 104 -4.56 0.12 16.92
C ASP A 104 -4.91 -0.62 15.63
N ILE A 105 -4.15 -1.66 15.26
CA ILE A 105 -4.43 -2.46 14.08
C ILE A 105 -5.75 -3.21 14.29
N PRO A 106 -6.74 -3.05 13.38
CA PRO A 106 -7.99 -3.80 13.47
C PRO A 106 -7.73 -5.30 13.38
N GLU A 107 -8.45 -6.10 14.18
CA GLU A 107 -8.27 -7.56 14.22
C GLU A 107 -8.42 -8.21 12.84
N VAL A 108 -9.35 -7.70 12.02
CA VAL A 108 -9.54 -8.15 10.63
C VAL A 108 -8.29 -7.97 9.77
N VAL A 109 -7.55 -6.87 9.96
CA VAL A 109 -6.31 -6.59 9.22
C VAL A 109 -5.19 -7.50 9.71
N ARG A 110 -5.09 -7.70 11.03
CA ARG A 110 -4.10 -8.61 11.63
C ARG A 110 -4.31 -10.05 11.15
N ALA A 111 -5.54 -10.56 11.20
CA ALA A 111 -5.86 -11.90 10.73
C ALA A 111 -5.57 -12.07 9.24
N ALA A 112 -5.88 -11.06 8.41
CA ALA A 112 -5.56 -11.09 6.99
C ALA A 112 -4.05 -11.12 6.73
N ALA A 113 -3.25 -10.36 7.49
CA ALA A 113 -1.80 -10.36 7.39
C ALA A 113 -1.18 -11.72 7.79
N GLU A 114 -1.66 -12.32 8.88
CA GLU A 114 -1.23 -13.65 9.33
C GLU A 114 -1.56 -14.75 8.32
N ALA A 115 -2.77 -14.70 7.74
CA ALA A 115 -3.18 -15.61 6.68
C ALA A 115 -2.31 -15.46 5.42
N ALA A 116 -2.01 -14.23 5.01
CA ALA A 116 -1.14 -13.95 3.87
C ALA A 116 0.29 -14.46 4.11
N TYR A 117 0.83 -14.27 5.30
CA TYR A 117 2.15 -14.78 5.69
C TYR A 117 2.20 -16.31 5.70
N SER A 118 1.18 -16.95 6.28
CA SER A 118 1.05 -18.42 6.33
C SER A 118 0.91 -19.03 4.94
N ALA A 119 0.18 -18.38 4.04
CA ALA A 119 0.04 -18.80 2.64
C ALA A 119 1.38 -18.69 1.88
N ALA A 120 2.13 -17.60 2.07
CA ALA A 120 3.44 -17.42 1.46
C ALA A 120 4.46 -18.49 1.93
N GLN A 121 4.38 -18.92 3.19
CA GLN A 121 5.27 -19.93 3.76
C GLN A 121 4.92 -21.37 3.31
N LYS A 122 3.64 -21.66 2.99
CA LYS A 122 3.21 -22.95 2.45
C LYS A 122 3.64 -23.21 1.00
N VAL A 123 3.95 -22.17 0.21
CA VAL A 123 4.37 -22.32 -1.20
C VAL A 123 5.84 -22.79 -1.32
N THR A 124 6.63 -22.79 -0.24
CA THR A 124 8.03 -23.26 -0.25
C THR A 124 8.22 -24.74 0.14
N THR A 125 7.16 -25.51 0.39
CA THR A 125 7.27 -26.93 0.80
C THR A 125 6.36 -27.86 0.02
N ASP A 126 6.29 -27.70 -1.30
CA ASP A 126 5.94 -28.82 -2.18
C ASP A 126 6.83 -28.77 -3.43
N LYS A 127 7.99 -29.44 -3.32
CA LYS A 127 8.83 -29.78 -4.46
C LYS A 127 9.09 -31.28 -4.43
N PRO A 128 8.31 -32.09 -5.16
CA PRO A 128 8.76 -33.41 -5.55
C PRO A 128 9.73 -33.24 -6.73
N SER A 129 10.98 -33.63 -6.49
CA SER A 129 11.98 -33.87 -7.52
C SER A 129 11.77 -35.26 -8.11
N SER A 130 11.51 -35.37 -9.42
CA SER A 130 11.95 -36.53 -10.24
C SER A 130 11.79 -36.27 -11.75
N LYS A 131 12.86 -35.73 -12.35
CA LYS A 131 13.66 -36.22 -13.51
C LYS A 131 13.01 -36.81 -14.81
N PRO A 132 13.78 -36.84 -15.93
CA PRO A 132 13.34 -36.48 -17.29
C PRO A 132 13.28 -37.66 -18.29
N SER A 133 12.67 -37.45 -19.47
CA SER A 133 12.85 -38.31 -20.66
C SER A 133 12.50 -37.50 -21.92
N GLN A 134 13.48 -37.01 -22.70
CA GLN A 134 13.98 -37.61 -23.96
C GLN A 134 12.85 -38.20 -24.83
N GLY A 135 12.44 -37.53 -25.92
CA GLY A 135 13.01 -37.73 -27.25
C GLY A 135 11.94 -37.61 -28.35
N PRO A 136 12.31 -37.60 -29.65
CA PRO A 136 11.93 -36.57 -30.62
C PRO A 136 11.04 -37.06 -31.78
N LYS A 137 10.37 -36.16 -32.54
CA LYS A 137 10.06 -36.37 -33.98
C LYS A 137 9.99 -35.05 -34.79
N LEU A 138 10.81 -35.00 -35.83
CA LEU A 138 10.77 -34.16 -37.04
C LEU A 138 9.43 -34.43 -37.80
N SER A 139 8.89 -33.68 -38.77
CA SER A 139 9.49 -33.00 -39.92
C SER A 139 8.40 -32.28 -40.77
N VAL A 140 8.81 -31.21 -41.48
CA VAL A 140 8.48 -30.82 -42.88
C VAL A 140 7.09 -30.26 -43.22
N VAL A 141 7.05 -29.00 -43.68
CA VAL A 141 6.58 -28.68 -45.06
C VAL A 141 7.26 -27.40 -45.57
N GLU A 142 7.58 -27.45 -46.86
CA GLU A 142 8.41 -26.56 -47.67
C GLU A 142 7.54 -25.64 -48.56
N GLY A 143 8.09 -24.47 -48.93
CA GLY A 143 7.61 -23.58 -49.99
C GLY A 143 7.15 -22.23 -49.45
N GLY A 144 7.71 -21.07 -49.79
CA GLY A 144 8.64 -20.69 -50.87
C GLY A 144 8.19 -19.32 -51.41
N GLY A 145 9.09 -18.31 -51.45
CA GLY A 145 8.92 -17.13 -52.32
C GLY A 145 9.00 -15.72 -51.70
N ALA A 146 10.22 -15.18 -51.67
CA ALA A 146 10.66 -13.84 -52.09
C ALA A 146 10.15 -12.51 -51.46
N SER A 147 11.08 -11.90 -50.71
CA SER A 147 11.67 -10.54 -50.93
C SER A 147 11.08 -9.25 -50.31
N LYS A 148 11.95 -8.68 -49.44
CA LYS A 148 12.42 -7.27 -49.29
C LYS A 148 11.72 -6.26 -48.36
N ASP A 149 12.57 -5.77 -47.43
CA ASP A 149 12.69 -4.44 -46.80
C ASP A 149 11.50 -3.84 -46.06
N ASP A 150 11.59 -3.73 -44.72
CA ASP A 150 11.66 -2.42 -44.02
C ASP A 150 11.95 -2.58 -42.51
N ASP A 151 12.70 -1.61 -42.00
CA ASP A 151 13.34 -1.50 -40.69
C ASP A 151 12.38 -0.95 -39.61
N THR A 152 12.12 -1.70 -38.52
CA THR A 152 12.13 -1.15 -37.14
C THR A 152 11.93 -2.24 -36.07
N LYS A 153 12.99 -2.52 -35.31
CA LYS A 153 12.99 -3.44 -34.15
C LYS A 153 12.68 -2.67 -32.85
N PRO A 154 11.76 -3.15 -31.97
CA PRO A 154 11.50 -2.51 -30.68
C PRO A 154 12.63 -2.77 -29.67
N PRO A 155 13.09 -1.76 -28.90
CA PRO A 155 14.18 -1.96 -27.94
C PRO A 155 13.75 -2.76 -26.70
N THR A 156 14.69 -3.62 -26.33
CA THR A 156 14.69 -4.70 -25.33
C THR A 156 14.62 -4.22 -23.87
N LYS A 157 13.90 -5.00 -23.05
CA LYS A 157 13.83 -4.92 -21.58
C LYS A 157 15.22 -5.11 -20.93
N PRO A 158 15.58 -4.33 -19.89
CA PRO A 158 16.85 -4.51 -19.20
C PRO A 158 16.83 -5.72 -18.25
N THR A 159 17.86 -6.57 -18.36
CA THR A 159 18.13 -7.73 -17.50
C THR A 159 18.97 -7.32 -16.28
N LEU A 160 18.45 -7.54 -15.08
CA LEU A 160 19.19 -7.42 -13.82
C LEU A 160 20.20 -8.56 -13.67
N LYS A 161 21.46 -8.24 -13.40
CA LYS A 161 22.52 -9.20 -13.05
C LYS A 161 22.66 -9.27 -11.53
N VAL A 162 22.63 -10.48 -10.98
CA VAL A 162 22.99 -10.77 -9.59
C VAL A 162 24.49 -11.08 -9.54
N LEU A 163 25.26 -10.31 -8.75
CA LEU A 163 26.62 -10.71 -8.35
C LEU A 163 26.57 -11.50 -7.04
N LYS A 164 27.49 -12.44 -6.96
CA LYS A 164 27.63 -13.49 -5.94
C LYS A 164 28.53 -13.04 -4.80
#